data_AF-A0A1R1IAU1-F1
#
_entry.id   AF-A0A1R1IAU1-F1
#
_cell.length_a   1.000
_cell.length_b   1.000
_cell.length_c   1.000
_cell.angle_alpha   90.00
_cell.angle_beta   90.00
_cell.angle_gamma   90.00
#
_symmetry.space_group_name_H-M   'P 1'
#
loop_
_entity.id
_entity.type
_entity.pdbx_description
1 polymer ?
#
loop_
_entity_poly.entity_id
_entity_poly.type
_entity_poly.pdbx_seq_one_letter_code
_entity_poly.pdbx_strand_id
1 'polypeptide(L)'
;MNVLRRALAVAATVLLAVPAVARADEGTAPGTPVRRISCPTAEQVSKVSGYDLSSLTATRASCWYESAPTAAQGLRQRVEFTYTKDAGLAAARSRVEAWQDATIRSAVALGPEAFSWESAGPANVYWEVSPGAVGTLSGVDDHAKAVATAELFRPQMEVYTVPGERTVSGRKWRTTCEPYSETTRCRTEIWAHTVVPDGASFRRQEGWTFNSLTYLWSKRALWADNPLATDGTWRADGRVWRTECDTAATGRGACRTWLRHPTVEVAPDGEFVTTVGWVFNNQVLFS
;
A
#
# COMPACT_ATOMS: atom_id res chain seq x y z
N MET A 1 29.65 73.29 31.18
CA MET A 1 30.35 73.92 30.03
C MET A 1 30.86 72.78 29.14
N ASN A 2 30.14 72.49 28.05
CA ASN A 2 30.57 72.71 26.65
C ASN A 2 31.78 71.81 26.28
N VAL A 3 31.78 70.93 25.27
CA VAL A 3 31.20 71.03 23.92
C VAL A 3 31.04 69.62 23.29
N LEU A 4 30.02 69.47 22.42
CA LEU A 4 29.78 68.41 21.43
C LEU A 4 30.99 68.09 20.52
N ARG A 5 31.08 66.85 19.99
CA ARG A 5 31.07 66.56 18.53
C ARG A 5 31.12 65.06 18.18
N ARG A 6 30.09 64.65 17.40
CA ARG A 6 30.07 63.76 16.21
C ARG A 6 30.80 62.39 16.29
N ALA A 7 30.08 61.27 16.38
CA ALA A 7 29.39 60.56 15.29
C ALA A 7 30.34 59.93 14.25
N LEU A 8 30.50 58.60 14.33
CA LEU A 8 30.68 57.73 13.17
C LEU A 8 30.22 56.31 13.53
N ALA A 9 29.21 55.86 12.79
CA ALA A 9 28.58 54.57 12.90
C ALA A 9 29.45 53.50 12.22
N VAL A 10 29.66 52.38 12.91
CA VAL A 10 29.94 51.08 12.28
C VAL A 10 29.14 50.04 13.07
N ALA A 11 27.94 49.73 12.58
CA ALA A 11 27.18 48.59 13.07
C ALA A 11 27.79 47.32 12.47
N ALA A 12 28.60 46.62 13.25
CA ALA A 12 29.07 45.28 12.91
C ALA A 12 27.94 44.28 13.17
N THR A 13 27.27 43.84 12.11
CA THR A 13 26.29 42.75 12.15
C THR A 13 27.03 41.43 12.37
N VAL A 14 27.06 40.95 13.61
CA VAL A 14 27.50 39.59 13.95
C VAL A 14 26.39 38.62 13.50
N LEU A 15 26.58 37.99 12.34
CA LEU A 15 25.82 36.80 11.97
C LEU A 15 26.23 35.64 12.90
N LEU A 16 25.40 35.35 13.89
CA LEU A 16 25.44 34.07 14.60
C LEU A 16 24.97 32.98 13.64
N ALA A 17 25.91 32.17 13.16
CA ALA A 17 25.62 30.93 12.46
C ALA A 17 24.94 29.97 13.44
N VAL A 18 23.62 29.83 13.31
CA VAL A 18 22.86 28.76 13.95
C VAL A 18 23.26 27.46 13.26
N PRO A 19 23.68 26.40 13.97
CA PRO A 19 23.93 25.11 13.36
C PRO A 19 22.62 24.61 12.74
N ALA A 20 22.68 24.24 11.46
CA ALA A 20 21.56 23.68 10.74
C ALA A 20 21.04 22.45 11.49
N VAL A 21 19.93 22.62 12.20
CA VAL A 21 19.10 21.50 12.66
C VAL A 21 18.68 20.78 11.39
N ALA A 22 19.13 19.53 11.26
CA ALA A 22 18.67 18.63 10.21
C ALA A 22 17.14 18.68 10.18
N ARG A 23 16.60 19.12 9.03
CA ARG A 23 15.16 19.06 8.78
C ARG A 23 14.75 17.61 8.98
N ALA A 24 13.95 17.36 10.02
CA ALA A 24 13.18 16.14 10.09
C ALA A 24 12.33 16.07 8.82
N ASP A 25 12.44 14.98 8.07
CA ASP A 25 11.56 14.68 6.94
C ASP A 25 10.12 15.01 7.34
N GLU A 26 9.49 15.93 6.62
CA GLU A 26 8.05 16.20 6.67
C GLU A 26 7.34 14.84 6.56
N GLY A 27 6.66 14.35 7.59
CA GLY A 27 5.29 14.80 7.81
C GLY A 27 4.46 14.48 6.57
N THR A 28 4.44 13.22 6.14
CA THR A 28 3.73 12.78 4.94
C THR A 28 2.27 13.19 5.03
N ALA A 29 1.83 14.12 4.18
CA ALA A 29 0.48 14.68 4.22
C ALA A 29 -0.59 13.58 4.09
N PRO A 30 -1.78 13.74 4.71
CA PRO A 30 -2.92 12.86 4.49
C PRO A 30 -3.22 12.77 2.98
N GLY A 31 -3.16 11.55 2.42
CA GLY A 31 -3.36 11.32 0.99
C GLY A 31 -2.07 11.20 0.16
N THR A 32 -0.88 11.21 0.78
CA THR A 32 0.34 10.86 0.03
C THR A 32 0.27 9.40 -0.41
N PRO A 33 0.52 9.11 -1.71
CA PRO A 33 0.39 7.76 -2.23
C PRO A 33 1.42 6.85 -1.60
N VAL A 34 0.95 5.77 -0.97
CA VAL A 34 1.87 4.82 -0.36
C VAL A 34 2.34 3.82 -1.39
N ARG A 35 3.65 3.87 -1.61
CA ARG A 35 4.39 3.08 -2.59
C ARG A 35 4.79 1.74 -1.99
N ARG A 36 3.78 0.93 -1.63
CA ARG A 36 3.97 -0.45 -1.21
C ARG A 36 3.28 -1.40 -2.17
N ILE A 37 4.03 -2.33 -2.75
CA ILE A 37 3.53 -3.27 -3.75
C ILE A 37 3.56 -4.71 -3.23
N SER A 38 2.55 -5.50 -3.61
CA SER A 38 2.59 -6.95 -3.52
C SER A 38 3.22 -7.50 -4.79
N CYS A 39 4.47 -7.98 -4.73
CA CYS A 39 5.14 -8.60 -5.87
C CYS A 39 4.55 -10.00 -6.13
N PRO A 40 3.97 -10.28 -7.32
CA PRO A 40 3.59 -11.63 -7.72
C PRO A 40 4.82 -12.56 -7.75
N THR A 41 4.61 -13.87 -7.67
CA THR A 41 5.71 -14.85 -7.77
C THR A 41 6.30 -14.86 -9.18
N ALA A 42 7.56 -15.29 -9.30
CA ALA A 42 8.19 -15.45 -10.62
C ALA A 42 7.34 -16.36 -11.53
N GLU A 43 6.79 -17.46 -10.99
CA GLU A 43 5.90 -18.36 -11.73
C GLU A 43 4.64 -17.66 -12.27
N GLN A 44 3.99 -16.82 -11.47
CA GLN A 44 2.81 -16.06 -11.90
C GLN A 44 3.16 -15.10 -13.05
N VAL A 45 4.28 -14.39 -12.94
CA VAL A 45 4.75 -13.48 -14.00
C VAL A 45 5.17 -14.25 -15.25
N SER A 46 5.90 -15.37 -15.10
CA SER A 46 6.31 -16.24 -16.21
C SER A 46 5.11 -16.72 -17.03
N LYS A 47 4.05 -17.16 -16.34
CA LYS A 47 2.83 -17.66 -16.98
C LYS A 47 2.15 -16.62 -17.88
N VAL A 48 2.18 -15.34 -17.49
CA VAL A 48 1.47 -14.27 -18.21
C VAL A 48 2.37 -13.56 -19.24
N SER A 49 3.63 -13.30 -18.88
CA SER A 49 4.62 -12.68 -19.78
C SER A 49 5.11 -13.62 -20.87
N GLY A 50 5.05 -14.94 -20.65
CA GLY A 50 5.61 -15.95 -21.55
C GLY A 50 7.13 -16.10 -21.45
N TYR A 51 7.77 -15.50 -20.44
CA TYR A 51 9.18 -15.69 -20.14
C TYR A 51 9.40 -16.77 -19.08
N ASP A 52 10.56 -17.40 -19.09
CA ASP A 52 10.98 -18.37 -18.07
C ASP A 52 11.77 -17.66 -16.95
N LEU A 53 11.05 -16.89 -16.11
CA LEU A 53 11.62 -16.16 -14.99
C LEU A 53 11.78 -17.08 -13.78
N SER A 54 12.96 -17.05 -13.15
CA SER A 54 13.32 -17.98 -12.08
C SER A 54 13.70 -17.29 -10.77
N SER A 55 13.84 -15.97 -10.77
CA SER A 55 14.18 -15.19 -9.58
C SER A 55 13.27 -13.99 -9.38
N LEU A 56 13.13 -13.57 -8.12
CA LEU A 56 12.45 -12.36 -7.71
C LEU A 56 13.31 -11.63 -6.67
N THR A 57 13.66 -10.38 -6.97
CA THR A 57 14.17 -9.42 -5.98
C THR A 57 13.12 -8.35 -5.74
N ALA A 58 12.67 -8.21 -4.49
CA ALA A 58 11.61 -7.28 -4.13
C ALA A 58 12.09 -6.24 -3.11
N THR A 59 11.64 -5.00 -3.30
CA THR A 59 11.68 -3.96 -2.27
C THR A 59 10.25 -3.53 -1.95
N ARG A 60 10.06 -2.56 -1.05
CA ARG A 60 8.72 -2.01 -0.78
C ARG A 60 8.10 -1.40 -2.05
N ALA A 61 8.91 -0.84 -2.96
CA ALA A 61 8.46 -0.02 -4.08
C ALA A 61 8.80 -0.61 -5.45
N SER A 62 9.37 -1.82 -5.51
CA SER A 62 9.82 -2.41 -6.77
C SER A 62 9.82 -3.93 -6.73
N CYS A 63 9.61 -4.55 -7.89
CA CYS A 63 9.74 -5.99 -8.10
C CYS A 63 10.60 -6.22 -9.33
N TRP A 64 11.60 -7.09 -9.22
CA TRP A 64 12.55 -7.38 -10.28
C TRP A 64 12.60 -8.88 -10.51
N TYR A 65 12.37 -9.30 -11.76
CA TYR A 65 12.36 -10.69 -12.16
C TYR A 65 13.44 -10.92 -13.21
N GLU A 66 14.21 -11.99 -13.05
CA GLU A 66 15.21 -12.39 -14.05
C GLU A 66 15.05 -13.86 -14.42
N SER A 67 15.26 -14.15 -15.70
CA SER A 67 15.44 -15.53 -16.18
C SER A 67 16.81 -16.06 -15.79
N ALA A 68 16.94 -17.38 -15.75
CA ALA A 68 18.26 -18.00 -15.79
C ALA A 68 18.97 -17.61 -17.13
N PRO A 69 20.30 -17.51 -17.14
CA PRO A 69 21.03 -17.37 -18.40
C PRO A 69 20.81 -18.63 -19.24
N THR A 70 20.32 -18.47 -20.48
CA THR A 70 20.24 -19.59 -21.43
C THR A 70 21.56 -19.73 -22.18
N ALA A 71 21.98 -20.96 -22.44
CA ALA A 71 23.22 -21.27 -23.17
C ALA A 71 23.21 -20.76 -24.62
N ALA A 72 22.04 -20.44 -25.18
CA ALA A 72 21.87 -20.10 -26.60
C ALA A 72 21.86 -18.59 -26.91
N GLN A 73 21.52 -17.72 -25.95
CA GLN A 73 21.35 -16.29 -26.21
C GLN A 73 22.22 -15.38 -25.34
N GLY A 74 22.73 -15.85 -24.19
CA GLY A 74 23.55 -15.05 -23.26
C GLY A 74 22.82 -13.85 -22.61
N LEU A 75 21.66 -13.44 -23.14
CA LEU A 75 20.85 -12.34 -22.65
C LEU A 75 19.83 -12.86 -21.63
N ARG A 76 19.77 -12.19 -20.47
CA ARG A 76 18.75 -12.43 -19.45
C ARG A 76 17.47 -11.69 -19.81
N GLN A 77 16.34 -12.37 -19.75
CA GLN A 77 15.04 -11.69 -19.78
C GLN A 77 14.81 -11.05 -18.42
N ARG A 78 14.34 -9.80 -18.43
CA ARG A 78 14.12 -9.02 -17.21
C ARG A 78 12.75 -8.35 -17.27
N VAL A 79 11.93 -8.61 -16.27
CA VAL A 79 10.68 -7.88 -16.04
C VAL A 79 10.85 -7.05 -14.78
N GLU A 80 10.46 -5.78 -14.85
CA GLU A 80 10.60 -4.84 -13.74
C GLU A 80 9.29 -4.11 -13.50
N PHE A 81 8.89 -4.04 -12.24
CA PHE A 81 7.90 -3.10 -11.76
C PHE A 81 8.56 -2.08 -10.83
N THR A 82 8.27 -0.80 -11.02
CA THR A 82 8.64 0.27 -10.08
C THR A 82 7.55 1.34 -9.98
N TYR A 83 7.51 2.05 -8.85
CA TYR A 83 6.76 3.32 -8.80
C TYR A 83 7.53 4.43 -9.52
N THR A 84 6.84 5.18 -10.36
CA THR A 84 7.42 6.34 -11.06
C THR A 84 7.68 7.50 -10.11
N LYS A 85 8.55 8.42 -10.50
CA LYS A 85 8.71 9.71 -9.78
C LYS A 85 7.64 10.74 -10.17
N ASP A 86 6.80 10.42 -11.14
CA ASP A 86 5.79 11.34 -11.65
C ASP A 86 4.70 11.59 -10.59
N ALA A 87 4.15 12.79 -10.58
CA ALA A 87 3.09 13.19 -9.64
C ALA A 87 1.73 12.54 -9.95
N GLY A 88 1.59 11.97 -11.15
CA GLY A 88 0.35 11.36 -11.64
C GLY A 88 0.51 10.88 -13.07
N LEU A 89 -0.54 10.20 -13.57
CA LEU A 89 -0.47 9.48 -14.84
C LEU A 89 -0.41 10.42 -16.05
N ALA A 90 -1.08 11.58 -15.96
CA ALA A 90 -0.96 12.66 -16.95
C ALA A 90 0.48 13.20 -17.05
N ALA A 91 1.18 13.38 -15.93
CA ALA A 91 2.57 13.83 -15.92
C ALA A 91 3.50 12.79 -16.56
N ALA A 92 3.30 11.50 -16.23
CA ALA A 92 4.02 10.41 -16.88
C ALA A 92 3.79 10.40 -18.39
N ARG A 93 2.53 10.60 -18.83
CA ARG A 93 2.16 10.65 -20.25
C ARG A 93 2.83 11.81 -20.98
N SER A 94 2.75 13.03 -20.46
CA SER A 94 3.38 14.20 -21.08
C SER A 94 4.90 14.05 -21.19
N ARG A 95 5.54 13.39 -20.20
CA ARG A 95 6.97 13.07 -20.25
C ARG A 95 7.32 12.11 -21.40
N VAL A 96 6.48 11.10 -21.60
CA VAL A 96 6.66 10.11 -22.69
C VAL A 96 6.38 10.74 -24.06
N GLU A 97 5.36 11.58 -24.17
CA GLU A 97 5.01 12.31 -25.40
C GLU A 97 6.13 13.26 -25.87
N ALA A 98 7.03 13.68 -24.97
CA ALA A 98 8.19 14.50 -25.30
C ALA A 98 9.35 13.72 -25.95
N TRP A 99 9.28 12.39 -26.05
CA TRP A 99 10.33 11.57 -26.67
C TRP A 99 10.11 11.42 -28.19
N GLN A 100 11.21 11.46 -28.96
CA GLN A 100 11.14 11.57 -30.43
C GLN A 100 10.51 10.35 -31.16
N ASP A 101 10.29 9.21 -30.49
CA ASP A 101 9.76 7.98 -31.10
C ASP A 101 8.71 7.25 -30.24
N ALA A 102 7.99 7.98 -29.38
CA ALA A 102 7.02 7.36 -28.50
C ALA A 102 5.74 6.93 -29.25
N THR A 103 5.54 5.62 -29.42
CA THR A 103 4.23 5.09 -29.84
C THR A 103 3.39 4.77 -28.61
N ILE A 104 2.38 5.59 -28.33
CA ILE A 104 1.50 5.40 -27.16
C ILE A 104 0.29 4.54 -27.55
N ARG A 105 0.03 3.51 -26.74
CA ARG A 105 -1.16 2.66 -26.85
C ARG A 105 -1.96 2.71 -25.55
N SER A 106 -3.29 2.60 -25.65
CA SER A 106 -4.16 2.53 -24.47
C SER A 106 -3.93 1.23 -23.70
N ALA A 107 -4.02 1.28 -22.37
CA ALA A 107 -3.99 0.12 -21.48
C ALA A 107 -5.23 0.11 -20.56
N VAL A 108 -6.40 0.46 -21.11
CA VAL A 108 -7.70 0.62 -20.44
C VAL A 108 -8.07 -0.47 -19.42
N ALA A 109 -7.61 -1.70 -19.60
CA ALA A 109 -7.82 -2.79 -18.64
C ALA A 109 -7.23 -2.49 -17.24
N LEU A 110 -6.20 -1.66 -17.16
CA LEU A 110 -5.56 -1.20 -15.92
C LEU A 110 -6.17 0.10 -15.36
N GLY A 111 -7.10 0.71 -16.08
CA GLY A 111 -7.72 2.00 -15.74
C GLY A 111 -7.89 2.89 -16.98
N PRO A 112 -8.85 3.83 -16.97
CA PRO A 112 -9.23 4.61 -18.16
C PRO A 112 -8.10 5.48 -18.71
N GLU A 113 -7.16 5.90 -17.85
CA GLU A 113 -6.02 6.74 -18.24
C GLU A 113 -4.72 5.94 -18.43
N ALA A 114 -4.74 4.63 -18.14
CA ALA A 114 -3.57 3.77 -18.29
C ALA A 114 -3.13 3.68 -19.74
N PHE A 115 -1.82 3.68 -19.93
CA PHE A 115 -1.22 3.64 -21.26
C PHE A 115 0.05 2.82 -21.24
N SER A 116 0.48 2.42 -22.42
CA SER A 116 1.82 1.91 -22.64
C SER A 116 2.51 2.74 -23.69
N TRP A 117 3.82 2.75 -23.67
CA TRP A 117 4.59 3.22 -24.81
C TRP A 117 5.63 2.19 -25.23
N GLU A 118 5.88 2.18 -26.53
CA GLU A 118 6.88 1.35 -27.18
C GLU A 118 7.83 2.27 -27.95
N SER A 119 9.10 1.86 -28.01
CA SER A 119 10.09 2.35 -28.97
C SER A 119 10.73 1.14 -29.65
N ALA A 120 12.01 1.19 -30.07
CA ALA A 120 12.74 0.04 -30.60
C ALA A 120 13.03 -1.09 -29.57
N GLY A 121 12.32 -1.10 -28.43
CA GLY A 121 12.52 -2.03 -27.32
C GLY A 121 11.19 -2.41 -26.63
N PRO A 122 11.25 -3.14 -25.50
CA PRO A 122 10.07 -3.66 -24.81
C PRO A 122 9.12 -2.55 -24.36
N ALA A 123 7.83 -2.88 -24.30
CA ALA A 123 6.79 -1.96 -23.88
C ALA A 123 6.98 -1.56 -22.42
N ASN A 124 6.70 -0.29 -22.13
CA ASN A 124 6.58 0.21 -20.77
C ASN A 124 5.13 0.58 -20.51
N VAL A 125 4.51 -0.06 -19.53
CA VAL A 125 3.10 0.14 -19.18
C VAL A 125 3.01 1.00 -17.95
N TYR A 126 2.17 2.03 -17.98
CA TYR A 126 1.95 3.01 -16.91
C TYR A 126 0.49 2.97 -16.49
N TRP A 127 0.26 2.85 -15.19
CA TRP A 127 -1.09 2.91 -14.63
C TRP A 127 -1.05 3.38 -13.18
N GLU A 128 -2.20 3.79 -12.69
CA GLU A 128 -2.39 4.15 -11.30
C GLU A 128 -2.59 2.87 -10.47
N VAL A 129 -1.55 2.48 -9.72
CA VAL A 129 -1.52 1.26 -8.91
C VAL A 129 -2.37 1.45 -7.65
N SER A 130 -2.25 2.62 -7.02
CA SER A 130 -3.08 3.10 -5.91
C SER A 130 -3.33 4.60 -6.09
N PRO A 131 -4.33 5.20 -5.41
CA PRO A 131 -4.64 6.62 -5.54
C PRO A 131 -3.40 7.52 -5.45
N GLY A 132 -3.08 8.19 -6.56
CA GLY A 132 -1.92 9.07 -6.76
C GLY A 132 -0.55 8.37 -6.91
N ALA A 133 -0.49 7.03 -6.89
CA ALA A 133 0.74 6.25 -7.10
C ALA A 133 0.74 5.62 -8.50
N VAL A 134 1.58 6.16 -9.40
CA VAL A 134 1.76 5.59 -10.73
C VAL A 134 2.88 4.55 -10.71
N GLY A 135 2.56 3.35 -11.18
CA GLY A 135 3.52 2.28 -11.44
C GLY A 135 3.96 2.27 -12.90
N THR A 136 5.13 1.67 -13.13
CA THR A 136 5.60 1.28 -14.45
C THR A 136 5.98 -0.18 -14.43
N LEU A 137 5.51 -0.92 -15.43
CA LEU A 137 6.02 -2.25 -15.78
C LEU A 137 6.85 -2.12 -17.05
N SER A 138 8.05 -2.70 -17.07
CA SER A 138 8.92 -2.72 -18.24
C SER A 138 9.49 -4.11 -18.50
N GLY A 139 9.97 -4.31 -19.73
CA GLY A 139 10.72 -5.52 -20.11
C GLY A 139 9.89 -6.63 -20.71
N VAL A 140 8.60 -6.39 -20.99
CA VAL A 140 7.74 -7.32 -21.77
C VAL A 140 7.60 -6.79 -23.19
N ASP A 141 7.89 -7.62 -24.18
CA ASP A 141 8.02 -7.29 -25.60
C ASP A 141 6.69 -7.24 -26.37
N ASP A 142 5.62 -7.79 -25.80
CA ASP A 142 4.27 -7.75 -26.36
C ASP A 142 3.33 -6.88 -25.50
N HIS A 143 2.63 -5.95 -26.15
CA HIS A 143 1.70 -5.03 -25.49
C HIS A 143 0.64 -5.76 -24.65
N ALA A 144 -0.03 -6.77 -25.21
CA ALA A 144 -1.14 -7.45 -24.53
C ALA A 144 -0.63 -8.24 -23.32
N LYS A 145 0.52 -8.92 -23.46
CA LYS A 145 1.19 -9.60 -22.34
C LYS A 145 1.69 -8.61 -21.29
N ALA A 146 2.19 -7.44 -21.69
CA ALA A 146 2.64 -6.41 -20.75
C ALA A 146 1.47 -5.88 -19.91
N VAL A 147 0.32 -5.60 -20.53
CA VAL A 147 -0.90 -5.19 -19.83
C VAL A 147 -1.38 -6.29 -18.89
N ALA A 148 -1.47 -7.54 -19.36
CA ALA A 148 -1.89 -8.66 -18.51
C ALA A 148 -0.91 -8.92 -17.35
N THR A 149 0.38 -8.74 -17.59
CA THR A 149 1.41 -8.86 -16.54
C THR A 149 1.28 -7.74 -15.51
N ALA A 150 0.99 -6.51 -15.94
CA ALA A 150 0.78 -5.36 -15.06
C ALA A 150 -0.43 -5.57 -14.12
N GLU A 151 -1.48 -6.25 -14.56
CA GLU A 151 -2.67 -6.55 -13.73
C GLU A 151 -2.37 -7.43 -12.51
N LEU A 152 -1.25 -8.17 -12.52
CA LEU A 152 -0.80 -8.99 -11.39
C LEU A 152 -0.29 -8.14 -10.22
N PHE A 153 0.17 -6.91 -10.50
CA PHE A 153 0.76 -6.04 -9.48
C PHE A 153 -0.34 -5.24 -8.80
N ARG A 154 -0.47 -5.45 -7.48
CA ARG A 154 -1.48 -4.80 -6.65
C ARG A 154 -0.82 -4.05 -5.51
N PRO A 155 -1.39 -2.92 -5.05
CA PRO A 155 -1.00 -2.30 -3.79
C PRO A 155 -0.91 -3.36 -2.70
N GLN A 156 0.14 -3.31 -1.90
CA GLN A 156 0.25 -4.17 -0.75
C GLN A 156 -0.97 -3.92 0.13
N MET A 157 -1.70 -4.99 0.48
CA MET A 157 -2.90 -4.90 1.32
C MET A 157 -4.01 -4.05 0.68
N GLU A 158 -4.16 -4.10 -0.66
CA GLU A 158 -5.17 -3.36 -1.43
C GLU A 158 -6.56 -3.37 -0.77
N VAL A 159 -7.03 -4.55 -0.37
CA VAL A 159 -8.33 -4.74 0.31
C VAL A 159 -8.48 -3.80 1.52
N TYR A 160 -7.41 -3.55 2.25
CA TYR A 160 -7.42 -2.80 3.50
C TYR A 160 -7.06 -1.32 3.36
N THR A 161 -6.51 -0.92 2.21
CA THR A 161 -5.80 0.37 2.07
C THR A 161 -6.31 1.24 0.93
N VAL A 162 -7.03 0.68 -0.04
CA VAL A 162 -7.56 1.43 -1.19
C VAL A 162 -9.08 1.57 -1.05
N PRO A 163 -9.67 2.77 -1.13
CA PRO A 163 -11.13 2.95 -1.13
C PRO A 163 -11.84 2.26 -2.31
N GLY A 164 -13.07 1.82 -2.11
CA GLY A 164 -13.93 1.22 -3.14
C GLY A 164 -14.34 -0.22 -2.86
N GLU A 165 -15.18 -0.76 -3.74
CA GLU A 165 -15.60 -2.17 -3.72
C GLU A 165 -14.75 -3.00 -4.68
N ARG A 166 -14.45 -4.25 -4.30
CA ARG A 166 -13.69 -5.18 -5.15
C ARG A 166 -13.92 -6.63 -4.75
N THR A 167 -13.62 -7.54 -5.67
CA THR A 167 -13.63 -8.98 -5.40
C THR A 167 -12.19 -9.49 -5.31
N VAL A 168 -11.82 -10.08 -4.18
CA VAL A 168 -10.49 -10.67 -3.96
C VAL A 168 -10.69 -12.06 -3.37
N SER A 169 -10.07 -13.07 -4.02
CA SER A 169 -10.20 -14.49 -3.66
C SER A 169 -11.65 -14.96 -3.56
N GLY A 170 -12.51 -14.52 -4.48
CA GLY A 170 -13.93 -14.89 -4.53
C GLY A 170 -14.82 -14.23 -3.48
N ARG A 171 -14.30 -13.29 -2.68
CA ARG A 171 -15.06 -12.56 -1.66
C ARG A 171 -15.20 -11.09 -2.06
N LYS A 172 -16.38 -10.51 -1.82
CA LYS A 172 -16.60 -9.08 -2.02
C LYS A 172 -16.11 -8.30 -0.80
N TRP A 173 -15.36 -7.25 -1.06
CA TRP A 173 -14.78 -6.35 -0.08
C TRP A 173 -15.18 -4.92 -0.40
N ARG A 174 -15.32 -4.11 0.64
CA ARG A 174 -15.63 -2.69 0.54
C ARG A 174 -14.74 -1.93 1.52
N THR A 175 -14.03 -0.93 1.04
CA THR A 175 -13.19 -0.10 1.89
C THR A 175 -13.51 1.37 1.72
N THR A 176 -13.62 2.09 2.83
CA THR A 176 -13.77 3.54 2.86
C THR A 176 -12.67 4.11 3.75
N CYS A 177 -12.10 5.26 3.38
CA CYS A 177 -11.03 5.88 4.14
C CYS A 177 -11.36 7.33 4.47
N GLU A 178 -10.94 7.75 5.66
CA GLU A 178 -11.17 9.10 6.19
C GLU A 178 -9.88 9.62 6.85
N PRO A 179 -9.64 10.94 6.86
CA PRO A 179 -8.59 11.52 7.69
C PRO A 179 -8.78 11.13 9.17
N TYR A 180 -7.70 10.77 9.84
CA TYR A 180 -7.72 10.38 11.25
C TYR A 180 -6.47 10.89 11.96
N SER A 181 -6.59 12.03 12.63
CA SER A 181 -5.45 12.72 13.26
C SER A 181 -4.32 12.94 12.23
N GLU A 182 -3.08 12.56 12.56
CA GLU A 182 -1.91 12.62 11.68
C GLU A 182 -1.75 11.40 10.75
N THR A 183 -2.81 10.62 10.52
CA THR A 183 -2.84 9.52 9.55
C THR A 183 -4.19 9.48 8.82
N THR A 184 -4.40 8.45 8.01
CA THR A 184 -5.68 8.10 7.38
C THR A 184 -6.15 6.78 7.95
N ARG A 185 -7.43 6.67 8.29
CA ARG A 185 -8.06 5.43 8.75
C ARG A 185 -8.98 4.88 7.68
N CYS A 186 -8.78 3.63 7.30
CA CYS A 186 -9.64 2.89 6.39
C CYS A 186 -10.49 1.89 7.15
N ARG A 187 -11.80 1.89 6.93
CA ARG A 187 -12.73 0.86 7.37
C ARG A 187 -12.91 -0.14 6.24
N THR A 188 -12.64 -1.40 6.54
CA THR A 188 -12.84 -2.51 5.60
C THR A 188 -14.01 -3.36 6.05
N GLU A 189 -14.88 -3.62 5.10
CA GLU A 189 -16.05 -4.47 5.23
C GLU A 189 -15.96 -5.60 4.22
N ILE A 190 -16.59 -6.71 4.57
CA ILE A 190 -16.63 -7.90 3.74
C ILE A 190 -18.07 -8.36 3.62
N TRP A 191 -18.45 -8.82 2.44
CA TRP A 191 -19.75 -9.44 2.25
C TRP A 191 -19.72 -10.85 2.81
N ALA A 192 -20.55 -11.13 3.81
CA ALA A 192 -20.57 -12.41 4.49
C ALA A 192 -21.95 -12.74 5.06
N HIS A 193 -22.17 -14.03 5.32
CA HIS A 193 -23.23 -14.46 6.23
C HIS A 193 -22.75 -14.31 7.68
N THR A 194 -23.51 -13.62 8.50
CA THR A 194 -23.27 -13.50 9.94
C THR A 194 -24.45 -14.05 10.72
N VAL A 195 -24.20 -14.49 11.94
CA VAL A 195 -25.22 -14.90 12.89
C VAL A 195 -25.44 -13.75 13.86
N VAL A 196 -26.68 -13.27 13.98
CA VAL A 196 -27.04 -12.19 14.90
C VAL A 196 -28.10 -12.66 15.90
N PRO A 197 -28.07 -12.17 17.15
CA PRO A 197 -29.14 -12.44 18.11
C PRO A 197 -30.50 -11.97 17.58
N ASP A 198 -31.53 -12.78 17.83
CA ASP A 198 -32.93 -12.49 17.53
C ASP A 198 -33.81 -12.95 18.70
N GLY A 199 -33.93 -12.08 19.72
CA GLY A 199 -34.55 -12.40 20.99
C GLY A 199 -33.79 -13.51 21.73
N ALA A 200 -34.47 -14.63 22.00
CA ALA A 200 -33.87 -15.82 22.60
C ALA A 200 -33.21 -16.77 21.58
N SER A 201 -33.22 -16.40 20.29
CA SER A 201 -32.72 -17.21 19.18
C SER A 201 -31.61 -16.51 18.41
N PHE A 202 -31.13 -17.15 17.34
CA PHE A 202 -30.17 -16.58 16.41
C PHE A 202 -30.72 -16.67 15.00
N ARG A 203 -30.52 -15.61 14.20
CA ARG A 203 -30.83 -15.62 12.77
C ARG A 203 -29.56 -15.40 11.96
N ARG A 204 -29.50 -16.06 10.80
CA ARG A 204 -28.49 -15.73 9.79
C ARG A 204 -28.92 -14.48 9.05
N GLN A 205 -27.98 -13.58 8.81
CA GLN A 205 -28.15 -12.46 7.90
C GLN A 205 -26.99 -12.41 6.93
N GLU A 206 -27.24 -11.89 5.75
CA GLU A 206 -26.22 -11.66 4.74
C GLU A 206 -26.07 -10.16 4.50
N GLY A 207 -24.83 -9.73 4.32
CA GLY A 207 -24.55 -8.36 3.92
C GLY A 207 -23.12 -7.95 4.22
N TRP A 208 -22.88 -6.65 4.10
CA TRP A 208 -21.61 -6.03 4.50
C TRP A 208 -21.45 -6.09 6.02
N THR A 209 -20.41 -6.79 6.46
CA THR A 209 -20.01 -6.82 7.86
C THR A 209 -18.64 -6.20 8.05
N PHE A 210 -18.40 -5.63 9.22
CA PHE A 210 -17.09 -5.12 9.59
C PHE A 210 -16.05 -6.23 9.55
N ASN A 211 -14.94 -5.96 8.87
CA ASN A 211 -13.77 -6.82 8.91
C ASN A 211 -12.66 -6.22 9.76
N SER A 212 -12.26 -4.97 9.47
CA SER A 212 -11.17 -4.33 10.18
C SER A 212 -11.10 -2.81 10.01
N LEU A 213 -10.34 -2.16 10.90
CA LEU A 213 -9.83 -0.81 10.72
C LEU A 213 -8.35 -0.87 10.34
N THR A 214 -7.93 -0.07 9.37
CA THR A 214 -6.53 0.07 8.98
C THR A 214 -6.10 1.50 9.18
N TYR A 215 -5.10 1.72 10.02
CA TYR A 215 -4.40 2.98 10.10
C TYR A 215 -3.27 2.96 9.08
N LEU A 216 -3.38 3.81 8.06
CA LEU A 216 -2.44 3.86 6.96
C LEU A 216 -1.04 4.30 7.43
N TRP A 217 -0.10 4.14 6.52
CA TRP A 217 1.32 4.35 6.74
C TRP A 217 1.62 5.69 7.39
N SER A 218 2.25 5.61 8.57
CA SER A 218 2.60 6.75 9.39
C SER A 218 3.90 6.45 10.14
N LYS A 219 4.59 7.48 10.65
CA LYS A 219 5.82 7.26 11.41
C LYS A 219 5.50 6.48 12.69
N ARG A 220 6.30 5.46 13.03
CA ARG A 220 6.11 4.68 14.26
C ARG A 220 6.10 5.54 15.52
N ALA A 221 6.86 6.64 15.53
CA ALA A 221 6.90 7.59 16.65
C ALA A 221 5.53 8.22 16.97
N LEU A 222 4.62 8.33 15.99
CA LEU A 222 3.25 8.81 16.21
C LEU A 222 2.42 7.84 17.09
N TRP A 223 2.91 6.62 17.27
CA TRP A 223 2.22 5.54 17.98
C TRP A 223 2.95 5.05 19.23
N ALA A 224 4.00 5.76 19.69
CA ALA A 224 4.92 5.27 20.71
C ALA A 224 4.24 4.73 21.97
N ASP A 225 3.18 5.41 22.44
CA ASP A 225 2.42 5.03 23.64
C ASP A 225 1.06 4.37 23.31
N ASN A 226 0.82 4.06 22.03
CA ASN A 226 -0.45 3.49 21.59
C ASN A 226 -0.35 1.95 21.56
N PRO A 227 -1.20 1.23 22.32
CA PRO A 227 -1.15 -0.22 22.38
C PRO A 227 -1.58 -0.91 21.07
N LEU A 228 -2.14 -0.19 20.10
CA LEU A 228 -2.39 -0.69 18.75
C LEU A 228 -1.10 -0.88 17.92
N ALA A 229 0.01 -0.30 18.38
CA ALA A 229 1.31 -0.32 17.71
C ALA A 229 2.43 -0.91 18.57
N THR A 230 2.08 -1.54 19.69
CA THR A 230 3.01 -2.10 20.67
C THR A 230 2.64 -3.55 20.95
N ASP A 231 3.60 -4.47 20.85
CA ASP A 231 3.39 -5.88 21.17
C ASP A 231 2.85 -6.08 22.58
N GLY A 232 1.84 -6.93 22.73
CA GLY A 232 1.36 -7.34 24.04
C GLY A 232 -0.14 -7.54 24.13
N THR A 233 -0.57 -7.92 25.34
CA THR A 233 -2.00 -8.04 25.70
C THR A 233 -2.37 -6.90 26.62
N TRP A 234 -3.48 -6.23 26.34
CA TRP A 234 -3.91 -5.04 27.07
C TRP A 234 -5.43 -5.01 27.21
N ARG A 235 -5.92 -4.07 28.04
CA ARG A 235 -7.36 -3.90 28.29
C ARG A 235 -7.76 -2.47 28.01
N ALA A 236 -8.90 -2.31 27.35
CA ALA A 236 -9.58 -1.04 27.17
C ALA A 236 -11.06 -1.29 26.93
N ASP A 237 -11.91 -0.37 27.40
CA ASP A 237 -13.36 -0.42 27.24
C ASP A 237 -13.98 -1.75 27.72
N GLY A 238 -13.46 -2.30 28.82
CA GLY A 238 -13.87 -3.58 29.39
C GLY A 238 -13.49 -4.81 28.55
N ARG A 239 -12.75 -4.63 27.46
CA ARG A 239 -12.35 -5.68 26.51
C ARG A 239 -10.88 -6.05 26.68
N VAL A 240 -10.52 -7.25 26.23
CA VAL A 240 -9.14 -7.73 26.21
C VAL A 240 -8.66 -7.74 24.76
N TRP A 241 -7.50 -7.16 24.54
CA TRP A 241 -6.91 -6.95 23.23
C TRP A 241 -5.52 -7.56 23.19
N ARG A 242 -5.08 -7.97 22.01
CA ARG A 242 -3.72 -8.42 21.75
C ARG A 242 -3.20 -7.73 20.51
N THR A 243 -1.99 -7.21 20.56
CA THR A 243 -1.30 -6.64 19.41
C THR A 243 -0.02 -7.43 19.14
N GLU A 244 0.25 -7.68 17.87
CA GLU A 244 1.50 -8.26 17.36
C GLU A 244 2.05 -7.36 16.25
N CYS A 245 3.36 -7.18 16.20
CA CYS A 245 4.06 -6.27 15.32
C CYS A 245 5.28 -6.93 14.67
N ASP A 246 5.57 -6.57 13.42
CA ASP A 246 6.81 -6.95 12.72
C ASP A 246 7.09 -8.46 12.63
N THR A 247 6.06 -9.29 12.75
CA THR A 247 6.12 -10.75 12.66
C THR A 247 5.86 -11.25 11.24
N ALA A 248 6.12 -12.53 10.96
CA ALA A 248 5.73 -13.14 9.69
C ALA A 248 4.21 -13.03 9.41
N ALA A 249 3.38 -13.07 10.46
CA ALA A 249 1.92 -12.97 10.34
C ALA A 249 1.43 -11.55 10.05
N THR A 250 2.18 -10.52 10.47
CA THR A 250 1.79 -9.10 10.35
C THR A 250 2.52 -8.38 9.23
N GLY A 251 3.73 -8.85 8.89
CA GLY A 251 4.66 -8.21 7.98
C GLY A 251 5.53 -7.18 8.69
N ARG A 252 6.78 -7.02 8.23
CA ARG A 252 7.67 -5.96 8.72
C ARG A 252 7.09 -4.57 8.42
N GLY A 253 7.13 -3.68 9.39
CA GLY A 253 6.57 -2.34 9.32
C GLY A 253 5.05 -2.33 9.41
N ALA A 254 4.46 -3.26 10.16
CA ALA A 254 3.04 -3.29 10.47
C ALA A 254 2.77 -3.94 11.84
N CYS A 255 1.63 -3.60 12.43
CA CYS A 255 1.04 -4.28 13.57
C CYS A 255 -0.38 -4.74 13.23
N ARG A 256 -0.82 -5.83 13.85
CA ARG A 256 -2.22 -6.26 13.88
C ARG A 256 -2.69 -6.38 15.31
N THR A 257 -3.94 -6.04 15.55
CA THR A 257 -4.59 -6.14 16.84
C THR A 257 -5.86 -6.98 16.73
N TRP A 258 -6.03 -7.85 17.72
CA TRP A 258 -7.18 -8.72 17.87
C TRP A 258 -7.93 -8.38 19.16
N LEU A 259 -9.24 -8.51 19.08
CA LEU A 259 -10.15 -8.41 20.20
C LEU A 259 -10.52 -9.81 20.69
N ARG A 260 -10.46 -10.06 22.00
CA ARG A 260 -11.01 -11.29 22.58
C ARG A 260 -12.51 -11.14 22.75
N HIS A 261 -13.29 -11.89 21.97
CA HIS A 261 -14.74 -11.76 21.93
C HIS A 261 -15.41 -13.14 21.78
N PRO A 262 -16.61 -13.36 22.36
CA PRO A 262 -17.45 -14.48 21.99
C PRO A 262 -17.91 -14.36 20.52
N THR A 263 -17.74 -15.43 19.76
CA THR A 263 -18.26 -15.61 18.41
C THR A 263 -19.28 -16.75 18.42
N VAL A 264 -20.30 -16.65 17.58
CA VAL A 264 -21.27 -17.73 17.39
C VAL A 264 -20.96 -18.45 16.09
N GLU A 265 -20.66 -19.74 16.21
CA GLU A 265 -20.41 -20.65 15.11
C GLU A 265 -21.60 -21.58 14.94
N VAL A 266 -21.77 -22.13 13.73
CA VAL A 266 -22.75 -23.18 13.49
C VAL A 266 -22.02 -24.52 13.44
N ALA A 267 -22.35 -25.40 14.36
CA ALA A 267 -21.83 -26.76 14.43
C ALA A 267 -22.33 -27.61 13.25
N PRO A 268 -21.67 -28.74 12.93
CA PRO A 268 -22.04 -29.58 11.78
C PRO A 268 -23.47 -30.14 11.83
N ASP A 269 -24.03 -30.29 13.03
CA ASP A 269 -25.42 -30.70 13.29
C ASP A 269 -26.43 -29.55 13.18
N GLY A 270 -25.95 -28.33 12.94
CA GLY A 270 -26.77 -27.12 12.80
C GLY A 270 -26.96 -26.33 14.10
N GLU A 271 -26.43 -26.80 15.24
CA GLU A 271 -26.52 -26.07 16.50
C GLU A 271 -25.63 -24.82 16.51
N PHE A 272 -26.04 -23.80 17.27
CA PHE A 272 -25.25 -22.59 17.47
C PHE A 272 -24.35 -22.75 18.69
N VAL A 273 -23.04 -22.72 18.49
CA VAL A 273 -22.04 -22.83 19.57
C VAL A 273 -21.37 -21.48 19.77
N THR A 274 -21.33 -21.01 21.02
CA THR A 274 -20.56 -19.80 21.35
C THR A 274 -19.13 -20.18 21.72
N THR A 275 -18.16 -19.68 20.95
CA THR A 275 -16.72 -19.85 21.17
C THR A 275 -16.11 -18.53 21.58
N VAL A 276 -15.15 -18.51 22.51
CA VAL A 276 -14.42 -17.27 22.85
C VAL A 276 -13.04 -17.32 22.23
N GLY A 277 -12.75 -16.37 21.33
CA GLY A 277 -11.52 -16.36 20.56
C GLY A 277 -10.97 -14.96 20.30
N TRP A 278 -9.81 -14.91 19.66
CA TRP A 278 -9.20 -13.69 19.16
C TRP A 278 -9.73 -13.40 17.75
N VAL A 279 -10.45 -12.29 17.61
CA VAL A 279 -11.01 -11.83 16.33
C VAL A 279 -10.19 -10.64 15.85
N PHE A 280 -9.72 -10.68 14.60
CA PHE A 280 -8.97 -9.57 14.00
C PHE A 280 -9.84 -8.31 14.00
N ASN A 281 -9.27 -7.17 14.41
CA ASN A 281 -10.03 -5.94 14.54
C ASN A 281 -9.37 -4.77 13.82
N ASN A 282 -8.07 -4.60 13.96
CA ASN A 282 -7.38 -3.49 13.32
C ASN A 282 -5.92 -3.79 12.99
N GLN A 283 -5.34 -2.93 12.17
CA GLN A 283 -3.94 -2.96 11.81
C GLN A 283 -3.38 -1.54 11.69
N VAL A 284 -2.09 -1.39 12.00
CA VAL A 284 -1.33 -0.14 11.87
C VAL A 284 -0.19 -0.39 10.90
N LEU A 285 -0.02 0.49 9.91
CA LEU A 285 1.06 0.39 8.93
C LEU A 285 2.08 1.51 9.19
N PHE A 286 3.38 1.22 9.06
CA PHE A 286 4.45 2.19 9.32
C PHE A 286 5.19 2.61 8.04
N SER A 287 5.61 3.87 7.91
CA SER A 287 6.52 4.31 6.84
C SER A 287 7.98 3.99 7.14
#